data_AF-A0A5C6V5W1-F1
#
_entry.id   AF-A0A5C6V5W1-F1
#
_cell.length_a   1.000
_cell.length_b   1.000
_cell.length_c   1.000
_cell.angle_alpha   90.00
_cell.angle_beta   90.00
_cell.angle_gamma   90.00
#
_symmetry.space_group_name_H-M   'P 1'
#
loop_
_entity.id
_entity.type
_entity.pdbx_description
1 polymer ?
#
loop_
_entity_poly.entity_id
_entity_poly.type
_entity_poly.pdbx_seq_one_letter_code
_entity_poly.pdbx_strand_id
1 'polypeptide(L)'
;MTGDEAGLQRFAPEVDRPHDEIRRLQRHIDRQRRANNPGNYHPDGRAKKGCRNWVRSLRQLRAERQLAEMHRYEADVRRQAHGRDTNFLLSKARVWRDDGVSLKALQKRYGRSVSVRASS
;
A
#
# COMPACT_ATOMS: atom_id res chain seq x y z
N MET A 1 -41.96 6.27 -7.99
CA MET A 1 -41.31 5.12 -8.65
C MET A 1 -39.99 4.88 -7.92
N THR A 2 -39.99 4.04 -6.89
CA THR A 2 -38.75 3.53 -6.29
C THR A 2 -38.34 2.33 -7.13
N GLY A 3 -37.45 2.56 -8.09
CA GLY A 3 -36.90 1.48 -8.90
C GLY A 3 -35.97 0.63 -8.05
N ASP A 4 -36.08 -0.69 -8.17
CA ASP A 4 -35.09 -1.63 -7.64
C ASP A 4 -33.78 -1.45 -8.44
N GLU A 5 -32.90 -0.57 -7.96
CA GLU A 5 -31.55 -0.38 -8.50
C GLU A 5 -30.58 -1.34 -7.82
N ALA A 6 -29.98 -2.25 -8.59
CA ALA A 6 -28.86 -3.09 -8.17
C ALA A 6 -27.59 -2.68 -8.92
N GLY A 7 -26.48 -2.51 -8.18
CA GLY A 7 -25.20 -2.11 -8.75
C GLY A 7 -24.04 -2.91 -8.18
N LEU A 8 -23.10 -3.31 -9.03
CA LEU A 8 -21.83 -3.91 -8.62
C LEU A 8 -20.70 -2.93 -8.98
N GLN A 9 -20.00 -2.44 -7.96
CA GLN A 9 -18.86 -1.55 -8.14
C GLN A 9 -17.58 -2.24 -7.65
N ARG A 10 -16.50 -2.08 -8.41
CA ARG A 10 -15.17 -2.46 -7.95
C ARG A 10 -14.77 -1.54 -6.79
N PHE A 11 -14.24 -2.11 -5.71
CA PHE A 11 -13.78 -1.34 -4.56
C PHE A 11 -12.51 -0.53 -4.89
N ALA A 12 -12.51 0.79 -4.61
CA ALA A 12 -11.42 1.74 -4.83
C ALA A 12 -10.64 1.51 -6.17
N PRO A 13 -11.32 1.59 -7.33
CA PRO A 13 -10.73 1.22 -8.62
C PRO A 13 -9.63 2.20 -9.06
N GLU A 14 -9.63 3.43 -8.55
CA GLU A 14 -8.63 4.46 -8.84
C GLU A 14 -7.26 4.13 -8.24
N VAL A 15 -7.20 3.24 -7.26
CA VAL A 15 -5.95 2.83 -6.63
C VAL A 15 -5.25 1.85 -7.56
N ASP A 16 -4.30 2.38 -8.31
CA ASP A 16 -3.35 1.63 -9.10
C ASP A 16 -1.95 1.71 -8.49
N ARG A 17 -1.32 0.55 -8.31
CA ARG A 17 0.01 0.44 -7.72
C ARG A 17 0.97 -0.02 -8.80
N PRO A 18 2.02 0.74 -9.13
CA PRO A 18 3.05 0.32 -10.08
C PRO A 18 3.99 -0.70 -9.43
N HIS A 19 3.51 -1.95 -9.27
CA HIS A 19 4.20 -3.02 -8.55
C HIS A 19 5.62 -3.28 -9.07
N ASP A 20 5.79 -3.24 -10.39
CA ASP A 20 7.08 -3.50 -11.03
C ASP A 20 8.10 -2.39 -10.77
N GLU A 21 7.66 -1.14 -10.80
CA GLU A 21 8.51 0.01 -10.53
C GLU A 21 8.95 0.03 -9.07
N ILE A 22 8.01 -0.13 -8.13
CA ILE A 22 8.29 -0.25 -6.69
C ILE A 22 9.30 -1.37 -6.44
N ARG A 23 9.07 -2.55 -7.03
CA ARG A 23 9.97 -3.71 -6.87
C ARG A 23 11.37 -3.44 -7.42
N ARG A 24 11.49 -2.79 -8.57
CA ARG A 24 12.80 -2.40 -9.15
C ARG A 24 13.51 -1.40 -8.25
N LEU A 25 12.79 -0.40 -7.74
CA LEU A 25 13.32 0.64 -6.88
C LEU A 25 13.78 0.07 -5.52
N GLN A 26 12.98 -0.80 -4.89
CA GLN A 26 13.34 -1.48 -3.65
C GLN A 26 14.65 -2.28 -3.81
N ARG A 27 14.77 -3.04 -4.90
CA ARG A 27 15.99 -3.81 -5.21
C ARG A 27 17.18 -2.91 -5.53
N HIS A 28 16.95 -1.73 -6.12
CA HIS A 28 18.01 -0.75 -6.35
C HIS A 28 18.55 -0.21 -5.01
N ILE A 29 17.64 0.19 -4.11
CA ILE A 29 17.97 0.66 -2.76
C ILE A 29 18.73 -0.43 -1.99
N ASP A 30 18.24 -1.66 -2.00
CA ASP A 30 18.85 -2.79 -1.29
C ASP A 30 20.26 -3.12 -1.81
N ARG A 31 20.48 -3.08 -3.13
CA ARG A 31 21.82 -3.22 -3.72
C ARG A 31 22.76 -2.10 -3.32
N GLN A 32 22.30 -0.84 -3.35
CA GLN A 32 23.08 0.31 -2.87
C GLN A 32 23.43 0.17 -1.39
N ARG A 33 22.46 -0.24 -0.56
CA ARG A 33 22.66 -0.46 0.88
C ARG A 33 23.74 -1.51 1.15
N ARG A 34 23.78 -2.61 0.38
CA ARG A 34 24.84 -3.64 0.51
C ARG A 34 26.19 -3.14 0.02
N ALA A 35 26.24 -2.49 -1.15
CA ALA A 35 27.48 -1.97 -1.73
C ALA A 35 28.14 -0.88 -0.86
N ASN A 36 27.33 0.00 -0.25
CA ASN A 36 27.82 1.06 0.62
C ASN A 36 28.25 0.54 2.01
N ASN A 37 27.82 -0.66 2.40
CA ASN A 37 28.03 -1.20 3.75
C ASN A 37 28.46 -2.68 3.73
N PRO A 38 29.50 -3.08 2.96
CA PRO A 38 29.84 -4.50 2.80
C PRO A 38 30.20 -5.15 4.14
N GLY A 39 30.85 -4.41 5.05
CA GLY A 39 31.20 -4.88 6.40
C GLY A 39 30.00 -5.20 7.29
N ASN A 40 28.80 -4.70 6.96
CA ASN A 40 27.57 -4.91 7.75
C ASN A 40 26.80 -6.17 7.33
N TYR A 41 27.29 -6.95 6.36
CA TYR A 41 26.63 -8.17 5.92
C TYR A 41 27.52 -9.39 6.10
N HIS A 42 26.90 -10.52 6.40
CA HIS A 42 27.52 -11.83 6.34
C HIS A 42 27.71 -12.25 4.86
N PRO A 43 28.60 -13.21 4.57
CA PRO A 43 28.76 -13.76 3.22
C PRO A 43 27.45 -14.32 2.61
N ASP A 44 26.51 -14.77 3.45
CA ASP A 44 25.17 -15.24 3.05
C ASP A 44 24.17 -14.10 2.73
N GLY A 45 24.60 -12.83 2.83
CA GLY A 45 23.81 -11.65 2.55
C GLY A 45 22.89 -11.17 3.69
N ARG A 46 22.91 -11.83 4.86
CA ARG A 46 22.17 -11.37 6.05
C ARG A 46 22.87 -10.18 6.70
N ALA A 47 22.10 -9.20 7.16
CA ALA A 47 22.65 -8.08 7.92
C ALA A 47 23.16 -8.57 9.29
N LYS A 48 24.37 -8.17 9.66
CA LYS A 48 24.96 -8.45 10.98
C LYS A 48 24.18 -7.71 12.06
N LYS A 49 23.98 -8.36 13.21
CA LYS A 49 23.37 -7.72 14.39
C LYS A 49 24.37 -6.73 15.01
N GLY A 50 23.87 -5.63 15.57
CA GLY A 50 24.68 -4.65 16.28
C GLY A 50 25.41 -3.61 15.40
N CYS A 51 25.25 -3.64 14.07
CA CYS A 51 25.78 -2.62 13.18
C CYS A 51 25.12 -1.26 13.44
N ARG A 52 25.91 -0.27 13.89
CA ARG A 52 25.44 1.09 14.19
C ARG A 52 25.60 2.05 13.01
N ASN A 53 26.60 1.84 12.16
CA ASN A 53 26.94 2.75 11.06
C ASN A 53 26.35 2.25 9.75
N TRP A 54 25.38 2.98 9.20
CA TRP A 54 24.77 2.72 7.89
C TRP A 54 25.01 3.89 6.96
N VAL A 55 26.00 3.76 6.08
CA VAL A 55 26.32 4.74 5.06
C VAL A 55 25.26 4.70 3.97
N ARG A 56 24.66 5.87 3.70
CA ARG A 56 23.66 6.08 2.65
C ARG A 56 24.19 7.12 1.68
N SER A 57 24.37 6.72 0.42
CA SER A 57 24.78 7.66 -0.63
C SER A 57 23.64 8.62 -0.99
N LEU A 58 23.97 9.80 -1.54
CA LEU A 58 22.95 10.74 -2.05
C LEU A 58 22.02 10.08 -3.08
N ARG A 59 22.55 9.16 -3.89
CA ARG A 59 21.78 8.38 -4.86
C ARG A 59 20.78 7.46 -4.18
N GLN A 60 21.20 6.74 -3.14
CA GLN A 60 20.31 5.90 -2.33
C GLN A 60 19.19 6.75 -1.69
N LEU A 61 19.54 7.90 -1.11
CA LEU A 61 18.55 8.83 -0.52
C LEU A 61 17.51 9.30 -1.53
N ARG A 62 17.92 9.62 -2.77
CA ARG A 62 16.99 10.00 -3.85
C ARG A 62 16.03 8.86 -4.19
N ALA A 63 16.53 7.64 -4.33
CA ALA A 63 15.72 6.47 -4.63
C ALA A 63 14.71 6.16 -3.51
N GLU A 64 15.14 6.27 -2.24
CA GLU A 64 14.24 6.08 -1.10
C GLU A 64 13.15 7.17 -1.01
N ARG A 65 13.47 8.43 -1.34
CA ARG A 65 12.46 9.50 -1.44
C ARG A 65 11.45 9.23 -2.54
N GLN A 66 11.90 8.78 -3.71
CA GLN A 66 11.00 8.43 -4.81
C GLN A 66 10.05 7.30 -4.39
N LEU A 67 10.56 6.28 -3.69
CA LEU A 67 9.74 5.19 -3.19
C LEU A 67 8.70 5.67 -2.15
N ALA A 68 9.13 6.53 -1.22
CA ALA A 68 8.24 7.11 -0.21
C ALA A 68 7.14 7.94 -0.86
N GLU A 69 7.47 8.69 -1.90
CA GLU A 69 6.53 9.51 -2.66
C GLU A 69 5.48 8.66 -3.40
N MET A 70 5.90 7.54 -4.02
CA MET A 70 4.98 6.58 -4.62
C MET A 70 3.98 6.03 -3.61
N HIS A 71 4.45 5.67 -2.41
CA HIS A 71 3.56 5.18 -1.34
C HIS A 71 2.66 6.28 -0.76
N ARG A 72 3.14 7.52 -0.68
CA ARG A 72 2.35 8.68 -0.27
C ARG A 72 1.19 8.90 -1.25
N TYR A 73 1.49 8.96 -2.54
CA TYR A 73 0.49 9.11 -3.59
C TYR A 73 -0.56 7.99 -3.53
N GLU A 74 -0.12 6.74 -3.40
CA GLU A 74 -1.02 5.60 -3.24
C GLU A 74 -1.94 5.75 -2.02
N ALA A 75 -1.40 6.18 -0.87
CA ALA A 75 -2.19 6.43 0.33
C ALA A 75 -3.21 7.56 0.15
N ASP A 76 -2.82 8.64 -0.54
CA ASP A 76 -3.71 9.77 -0.83
C ASP A 76 -4.86 9.36 -1.77
N VAL A 77 -4.57 8.60 -2.83
CA VAL A 77 -5.60 8.08 -3.75
C VAL A 77 -6.57 7.16 -3.02
N ARG A 78 -6.08 6.27 -2.14
CA ARG A 78 -6.95 5.40 -1.30
C ARG A 78 -7.88 6.23 -0.42
N ARG A 79 -7.34 7.22 0.28
CA ARG A 79 -8.11 8.13 1.14
C ARG A 79 -9.21 8.85 0.35
N GLN A 80 -8.88 9.39 -0.82
CA GLN A 80 -9.84 10.09 -1.67
C GLN A 80 -10.93 9.14 -2.19
N ALA A 81 -10.55 7.95 -2.66
CA ALA A 81 -11.49 6.94 -3.16
C ALA A 81 -12.50 6.55 -2.07
N HIS A 82 -12.04 6.23 -0.86
CA HIS A 82 -12.92 5.87 0.25
C HIS A 82 -13.81 7.03 0.70
N GLY A 83 -13.30 8.26 0.73
CA GLY A 83 -14.10 9.44 1.05
C GLY A 83 -15.25 9.64 0.05
N ARG A 84 -14.97 9.47 -1.25
CA ARG A 84 -15.98 9.56 -2.30
C ARG A 84 -17.00 8.43 -2.19
N ASP A 85 -16.57 7.18 -2.01
CA ASP A 85 -17.48 6.03 -1.86
C ASP A 85 -18.38 6.22 -0.63
N THR A 86 -17.81 6.68 0.49
CA THR A 86 -18.58 6.99 1.71
C THR A 86 -19.63 8.06 1.46
N ASN A 87 -19.25 9.17 0.83
CA ASN A 87 -20.18 10.26 0.51
C ASN A 87 -21.28 9.81 -0.46
N PHE A 88 -20.93 8.99 -1.46
CA PHE A 88 -21.90 8.41 -2.38
C PHE A 88 -22.90 7.53 -1.64
N LEU A 89 -22.43 6.62 -0.79
CA LEU A 89 -23.30 5.78 0.03
C LEU A 89 -24.22 6.67 0.89
N LEU A 90 -23.67 7.58 1.69
CA LEU A 90 -24.46 8.48 2.54
C LEU A 90 -25.55 9.27 1.79
N SER A 91 -25.35 9.58 0.50
CA SER A 91 -26.36 10.23 -0.35
C SER A 91 -27.56 9.34 -0.71
N LYS A 92 -27.40 8.01 -0.67
CA LYS A 92 -28.38 7.05 -1.16
C LYS A 92 -29.38 6.58 -0.11
N ALA A 93 -29.00 6.51 1.16
CA ALA A 93 -29.86 5.95 2.19
C ALA A 93 -29.56 6.48 3.59
N ARG A 94 -30.62 6.57 4.41
CA ARG A 94 -30.56 6.91 5.83
C ARG A 94 -30.30 5.69 6.72
N VAL A 95 -30.68 4.50 6.28
CA VAL A 95 -30.55 3.24 7.02
C VAL A 95 -29.82 2.22 6.16
N TRP A 96 -28.78 1.61 6.72
CA TRP A 96 -27.96 0.59 6.07
C TRP A 96 -28.21 -0.76 6.75
N ARG A 97 -28.35 -1.81 5.94
CA ARG A 97 -28.38 -3.20 6.40
C ARG A 97 -27.28 -3.96 5.70
N ASP A 98 -26.48 -4.68 6.47
CA ASP A 98 -25.47 -5.60 5.95
C ASP A 98 -25.93 -7.05 6.13
N ASP A 99 -25.16 -7.98 5.60
CA ASP A 99 -25.38 -9.42 5.67
C ASP A 99 -24.94 -10.05 7.02
N GLY A 100 -24.53 -9.24 7.99
CA GLY A 100 -24.01 -9.67 9.28
C GLY A 100 -22.60 -10.24 9.24
N VAL A 101 -21.88 -10.14 8.12
CA VAL A 101 -20.55 -10.74 7.99
C VAL A 101 -19.52 -9.94 8.78
N SER A 102 -18.70 -10.65 9.56
CA SER A 102 -17.63 -10.03 10.34
C SER A 102 -16.55 -9.39 9.46
N LEU A 103 -16.31 -8.09 9.67
CA LEU A 103 -15.20 -7.35 9.03
C LEU A 103 -13.83 -8.01 9.31
N LYS A 104 -13.62 -8.54 10.52
CA LYS A 104 -12.38 -9.26 10.88
C LYS A 104 -12.23 -10.55 10.07
N ALA A 105 -13.33 -11.28 9.85
CA ALA A 105 -13.31 -12.49 9.03
C ALA A 105 -13.00 -12.16 7.56
N LEU A 106 -13.58 -11.08 7.02
CA LEU A 106 -13.28 -10.57 5.68
C LEU A 106 -11.81 -10.14 5.56
N GLN A 107 -11.28 -9.41 6.55
CA GLN A 107 -9.87 -9.01 6.57
C GLN A 107 -8.94 -10.22 6.64
N LYS A 108 -9.27 -11.25 7.42
CA LYS A 108 -8.47 -12.48 7.48
C LYS A 108 -8.47 -13.24 6.15
N ARG A 109 -9.62 -13.31 5.47
CA ARG A 109 -9.78 -14.07 4.22
C ARG A 109 -9.26 -13.33 2.98
N TYR A 110 -9.48 -12.02 2.91
CA TYR A 110 -9.22 -11.20 1.72
C TYR A 110 -8.24 -10.05 1.96
N GLY A 111 -7.78 -9.80 3.18
CA GLY A 111 -6.94 -8.63 3.50
C GLY A 111 -5.68 -8.52 2.65
N ARG A 112 -5.10 -9.64 2.19
CA ARG A 112 -3.98 -9.61 1.23
C ARG A 112 -4.42 -9.21 -0.18
N SER A 113 -5.51 -9.76 -0.70
CA SER A 113 -6.00 -9.47 -2.06
C SER A 113 -6.55 -8.05 -2.19
N VAL A 114 -7.09 -7.48 -1.10
CA VAL A 114 -7.52 -6.08 -1.06
C VAL A 114 -6.52 -5.15 -0.40
N SER A 115 -5.33 -5.61 0.02
CA SER A 115 -4.37 -4.81 0.81
C SER A 115 -4.03 -3.45 0.20
N VAL A 116 -3.86 -3.42 -1.13
CA VAL A 116 -3.58 -2.18 -1.88
C VAL A 116 -4.78 -1.24 -1.84
N ARG A 117 -6.00 -1.73 -1.72
CA ARG A 117 -7.24 -0.94 -1.85
C ARG A 117 -7.99 -0.75 -0.54
N ALA A 118 -7.63 -1.47 0.51
CA ALA A 118 -8.23 -1.34 1.83
C ALA A 118 -7.76 -0.06 2.52
N SER A 119 -8.65 0.51 3.33
CA SER A 119 -8.30 1.59 4.24
C SER A 119 -7.22 1.11 5.21
N SER A 120 -6.16 1.93 5.35
CA SER A 120 -5.04 1.65 6.26
C SER A 120 -5.39 1.95 7.72
#